data_AF-A0A7C7FMC2-F1
#
_entry.id   AF-A0A7C7FMC2-F1
#
_cell.length_a   1.000
_cell.length_b   1.000
_cell.length_c   1.000
_cell.angle_alpha   90.00
_cell.angle_beta   90.00
_cell.angle_gamma   90.00
#
_symmetry.space_group_name_H-M   'P 1'
#
loop_
_entity.id
_entity.type
_entity.pdbx_description
1 polymer ?
#
loop_
_entity_poly.entity_id
_entity_poly.type
_entity_poly.pdbx_seq_one_letter_code
_entity_poly.pdbx_strand_id
1 'polypeptide(L)'
;MKISLALVLGLVLSLNIHAQLTPTPVNIPMTDGKFLAGDLYLPNATDTFSTIFVFTPYGKFWVPLQGLPFGVGYDITQSNYAFLVVDWRCRFASVSACALGSDDGEDGYDVIEWV
;
A
#
# COMPACT_ATOMS: atom_id res chain seq x y z
N MET A 1 37.65 0.32 27.04
CA MET A 1 36.94 -0.75 26.31
C MET A 1 37.04 -0.43 24.82
N LYS A 2 37.96 -1.06 24.08
CA LYS A 2 38.16 -0.78 22.65
C LYS A 2 37.19 -1.65 21.86
N ILE A 3 36.03 -1.09 21.49
CA ILE A 3 35.15 -1.75 20.52
C ILE A 3 35.93 -1.81 19.20
N SER A 4 36.26 -3.02 18.76
CA SER A 4 37.05 -3.23 17.54
C SER A 4 36.27 -2.69 16.34
N LEU A 5 36.93 -1.92 15.47
CA LEU A 5 36.33 -1.33 14.26
C LEU A 5 35.64 -2.39 13.39
N ALA A 6 36.14 -3.64 13.42
CA ALA A 6 35.56 -4.80 12.76
C ALA A 6 34.16 -5.17 13.29
N LEU A 7 33.88 -4.95 14.59
CA LEU A 7 32.58 -5.21 15.20
C LEU A 7 31.53 -4.19 14.74
N VAL A 8 31.93 -2.92 14.61
CA VAL A 8 31.06 -1.86 14.08
C VAL A 8 30.79 -2.09 12.59
N LEU A 9 31.81 -2.43 11.81
CA LEU A 9 31.67 -2.69 10.37
C LEU A 9 30.81 -3.93 10.08
N GLY A 10 30.94 -4.99 10.88
CA GLY A 10 30.11 -6.18 10.79
C GLY A 10 28.63 -5.92 11.08
N LEU A 11 28.33 -5.04 12.04
CA LEU A 11 26.95 -4.67 12.39
C LEU A 11 26.25 -3.84 11.29
N VAL A 12 27.00 -3.00 10.58
CA VAL A 12 26.49 -2.18 9.46
C VAL A 12 26.23 -3.04 8.22
N LEU A 13 27.02 -4.10 8.00
CA LEU A 13 26.86 -5.03 6.88
C LEU A 13 25.73 -6.05 7.08
N SER A 14 25.25 -6.24 8.31
CA SER A 14 24.09 -7.08 8.63
C SER A 14 22.75 -6.36 8.53
N LEU A 15 22.70 -5.16 7.92
CA LEU A 15 21.44 -4.49 7.64
C LEU A 15 20.62 -5.35 6.66
N ASN A 16 19.59 -5.96 7.22
CA ASN A 16 18.72 -6.93 6.57
C ASN A 16 18.27 -6.46 5.19
N ILE A 17 18.53 -7.28 4.18
CA ILE A 17 17.77 -7.29 2.92
C ILE A 17 16.40 -7.87 3.28
N HIS A 18 15.54 -7.07 3.90
CA HIS A 18 14.12 -7.41 3.95
C HIS A 18 13.55 -7.12 2.57
N ALA A 19 12.66 -8.00 2.08
CA ALA A 19 11.87 -7.68 0.90
C ALA A 19 11.21 -6.32 1.13
N GLN A 20 11.45 -5.37 0.25
CA GLN A 20 10.89 -4.04 0.36
C GLN A 20 9.58 -4.04 -0.41
N LEU A 21 8.48 -3.68 0.26
CA LEU A 21 7.22 -3.45 -0.42
C LEU A 21 7.38 -2.23 -1.35
N THR A 22 7.27 -2.47 -2.65
CA THR A 22 7.29 -1.44 -3.68
C THR A 22 5.93 -1.44 -4.39
N PRO A 23 4.97 -0.61 -3.95
CA PRO A 23 3.66 -0.57 -4.60
C PRO A 23 3.74 0.07 -5.98
N THR A 24 2.82 -0.35 -6.85
CA THR A 24 2.47 0.41 -8.05
C THR A 24 1.39 1.43 -7.69
N PRO A 25 1.66 2.74 -7.76
CA PRO A 25 0.64 3.74 -7.48
C PRO A 25 -0.40 3.74 -8.60
N VAL A 26 -1.67 3.88 -8.23
CA VAL A 26 -2.81 3.91 -9.16
C VAL A 26 -3.75 5.07 -8.83
N ASN A 27 -4.34 5.66 -9.87
CA ASN A 27 -5.41 6.65 -9.73
C ASN A 27 -6.72 5.98 -10.15
N ILE A 28 -7.62 5.80 -9.19
CA ILE A 28 -8.87 5.07 -9.38
C ILE A 28 -9.97 6.09 -9.69
N PRO A 29 -10.58 6.06 -10.89
CA PRO A 29 -11.61 7.02 -11.27
C PRO A 29 -12.91 6.72 -10.52
N MET A 30 -13.50 7.74 -9.91
CA MET A 30 -14.82 7.68 -9.29
C MET A 30 -15.88 8.15 -10.29
N THR A 31 -17.14 7.80 -10.05
CA THR A 31 -18.28 8.14 -10.90
C THR A 31 -18.48 9.65 -11.05
N ASP A 32 -18.08 10.43 -10.05
CA ASP A 32 -18.11 11.90 -10.08
C ASP A 32 -16.92 12.55 -10.85
N GLY A 33 -16.08 11.73 -11.49
CA GLY A 33 -14.93 12.17 -12.27
C GLY A 33 -13.71 12.56 -11.44
N LYS A 34 -13.74 12.34 -10.12
CA LYS A 34 -12.57 12.48 -9.24
C LYS A 34 -11.73 11.21 -9.26
N PHE A 35 -10.57 11.26 -8.59
CA PHE A 35 -9.67 10.12 -8.47
C PHE A 35 -9.31 9.88 -7.02
N LEU A 36 -9.40 8.62 -6.59
CA LEU A 36 -8.79 8.17 -5.34
C LEU A 36 -7.40 7.57 -5.62
N ALA A 37 -6.46 7.86 -4.74
CA ALA A 37 -5.10 7.37 -4.83
C ALA A 37 -4.99 6.00 -4.15
N GLY A 38 -4.59 5.00 -4.92
CA GLY A 38 -4.32 3.64 -4.44
C GLY A 38 -2.85 3.26 -4.57
N ASP A 39 -2.43 2.30 -3.76
CA ASP A 39 -1.16 1.57 -3.89
C ASP A 39 -1.48 0.09 -4.11
N LEU A 40 -1.08 -0.45 -5.26
CA LEU A 40 -1.24 -1.84 -5.65
C LEU A 40 0.02 -2.63 -5.31
N TYR A 41 -0.13 -3.66 -4.49
CA TYR A 41 0.92 -4.61 -4.16
C TYR A 41 0.57 -5.96 -4.79
N LEU A 42 1.46 -6.45 -5.66
CA LEU A 42 1.28 -7.71 -6.37
C LEU A 42 2.31 -8.74 -5.88
N PRO A 43 1.92 -10.01 -5.63
CA PRO A 43 2.86 -11.09 -5.33
C PRO A 43 3.85 -11.34 -6.48
N ASN A 44 3.38 -11.24 -7.73
CA ASN A 44 4.20 -11.23 -8.93
C ASN A 44 3.54 -10.38 -10.05
N ALA A 45 4.29 -10.12 -11.14
CA ALA A 45 3.87 -9.18 -12.18
C ALA A 45 3.01 -9.79 -13.31
N THR A 46 2.84 -11.11 -13.36
CA THR A 46 2.31 -11.79 -14.56
C THR A 46 1.00 -12.53 -14.32
N ASP A 47 0.63 -12.80 -13.07
CA ASP A 47 -0.55 -13.58 -12.73
C ASP A 47 -1.73 -12.69 -12.29
N THR A 48 -2.91 -13.31 -12.25
CA THR A 48 -4.14 -12.73 -11.68
C THR A 48 -4.33 -13.23 -10.26
N PHE A 49 -4.73 -12.35 -9.35
CA PHE A 49 -4.91 -12.66 -7.94
C PHE A 49 -6.28 -12.23 -7.45
N SER A 50 -6.81 -12.96 -6.47
CA SER A 50 -7.85 -12.40 -5.60
C SER A 50 -7.25 -11.20 -4.85
N THR A 51 -8.04 -10.14 -4.68
CA THR A 51 -7.54 -8.88 -4.12
C THR A 51 -8.12 -8.63 -2.73
N ILE A 52 -7.25 -8.29 -1.78
CA ILE A 52 -7.65 -7.73 -0.50
C ILE A 52 -7.65 -6.20 -0.65
N PHE A 53 -8.85 -5.62 -0.60
CA PHE A 53 -9.05 -4.18 -0.61
C PHE A 53 -8.98 -3.61 0.82
N VAL A 54 -8.09 -2.65 1.03
CA VAL A 54 -7.95 -1.90 2.28
C VAL A 54 -8.29 -0.44 2.03
N PHE A 55 -9.42 0.02 2.56
CA PHE A 55 -9.85 1.41 2.46
C PHE A 55 -9.53 2.16 3.75
N THR A 56 -8.62 3.12 3.72
CA THR A 56 -8.07 3.73 4.94
C THR A 56 -8.18 5.26 4.98
N PRO A 57 -8.65 5.85 6.11
CA PRO A 57 -8.57 7.28 6.37
C PRO A 57 -7.25 7.70 7.02
N TYR A 58 -6.29 6.78 7.16
CA TYR A 58 -5.07 6.98 7.97
C TYR A 58 -3.78 7.06 7.15
N GLY A 59 -3.86 6.90 5.83
CA GLY A 59 -2.73 7.10 4.91
C GLY A 59 -2.11 5.79 4.45
N LYS A 60 -2.26 5.47 3.16
CA LYS A 60 -1.64 4.31 2.50
C LYS A 60 -0.11 4.34 2.55
N PHE A 61 0.48 5.53 2.66
CA PHE A 61 1.93 5.73 2.73
C PHE A 61 2.60 5.09 3.96
N TRP A 62 1.84 4.68 4.97
CA TRP A 62 2.37 3.94 6.12
C TRP A 62 2.64 2.48 5.82
N VAL A 63 1.99 1.88 4.82
CA VAL A 63 2.09 0.44 4.54
C VAL A 63 3.52 -0.01 4.23
N PRO A 64 4.32 0.70 3.40
CA PRO A 64 5.72 0.33 3.20
C PRO A 64 6.58 0.37 4.48
N LEU A 65 6.16 1.10 5.52
CA LEU A 65 6.86 1.25 6.79
C LEU A 65 6.35 0.31 7.90
N GLN A 66 5.14 -0.23 7.76
CA GLN A 66 4.50 -1.08 8.76
C GLN A 66 4.33 -2.54 8.29
N GLY A 67 4.46 -2.77 6.99
CA GLY A 67 4.13 -4.03 6.34
C GLY A 67 2.65 -4.15 6.00
N LEU A 68 2.35 -5.08 5.10
CA LEU A 68 0.99 -5.48 4.77
C LEU A 68 0.35 -6.26 5.94
N PRO A 69 -0.97 -6.16 6.12
CA PRO A 69 -1.69 -6.78 7.22
C PRO A 69 -1.75 -8.31 7.09
N PHE A 70 -2.44 -8.97 8.04
CA PHE A 70 -2.72 -10.40 8.02
C PHE A 70 -1.49 -11.33 8.01
N GLY A 71 -0.35 -10.83 8.50
CA GLY A 71 0.88 -11.60 8.60
C GLY A 71 1.73 -11.63 7.33
N VAL A 72 1.35 -10.89 6.27
CA VAL A 72 2.17 -10.75 5.06
C VAL A 72 3.44 -9.95 5.36
N GLY A 73 3.32 -8.87 6.15
CA GLY A 73 4.47 -8.07 6.54
C GLY A 73 5.13 -7.42 5.32
N TYR A 74 6.46 -7.52 5.20
CA TYR A 74 7.22 -6.82 4.17
C TYR A 74 7.46 -7.66 2.90
N ASP A 75 7.15 -8.95 2.92
CA ASP A 75 7.35 -9.86 1.79
C ASP A 75 6.01 -10.35 1.25
N ILE A 76 5.59 -9.77 0.12
CA ILE A 76 4.35 -10.15 -0.56
C ILE A 76 4.53 -11.38 -1.47
N THR A 77 5.76 -11.82 -1.77
CA THR A 77 6.01 -12.83 -2.82
C THR A 77 5.38 -14.20 -2.54
N GLN A 78 5.11 -14.50 -1.27
CA GLN A 78 4.46 -15.75 -0.83
C GLN A 78 2.93 -15.58 -0.61
N SER A 79 2.39 -14.39 -0.85
CA SER A 79 0.95 -14.13 -0.71
C SER A 79 0.18 -14.73 -1.89
N ASN A 80 -0.97 -15.35 -1.60
CA ASN A 80 -1.93 -15.76 -2.63
C ASN A 80 -2.86 -14.62 -3.07
N TYR A 81 -2.70 -13.44 -2.48
CA TYR A 81 -3.56 -12.26 -2.70
C TYR A 81 -2.74 -11.05 -3.11
N ALA A 82 -3.29 -10.28 -4.04
CA ALA A 82 -2.90 -8.89 -4.24
C ALA A 82 -3.50 -8.01 -3.14
N PHE A 83 -2.89 -6.85 -2.89
CA PHE A 83 -3.44 -5.84 -2.00
C PHE A 83 -3.63 -4.54 -2.74
N LEU A 84 -4.80 -3.94 -2.60
CA LEU A 84 -5.06 -2.57 -3.02
C LEU A 84 -5.33 -1.74 -1.76
N VAL A 85 -4.45 -0.78 -1.47
CA VAL A 85 -4.61 0.12 -0.32
C VAL A 85 -4.95 1.51 -0.83
N VAL A 86 -6.11 2.04 -0.46
CA VAL A 86 -6.64 3.30 -1.00
C VAL A 86 -6.88 4.30 0.12
N ASP A 87 -6.41 5.53 -0.11
CA ASP A 87 -6.72 6.66 0.76
C ASP A 87 -8.17 7.10 0.54
N TRP A 88 -8.93 7.26 1.62
CA TRP A 88 -10.29 7.81 1.57
C TRP A 88 -10.33 9.16 0.84
N ARG A 89 -11.48 9.45 0.24
CA ARG A 89 -11.76 10.80 -0.28
C ARG A 89 -11.45 11.86 0.77
N CYS A 90 -10.91 12.99 0.31
CA CYS A 90 -10.44 14.08 1.15
C CYS A 90 -9.23 13.77 2.05
N ARG A 91 -8.60 12.59 1.96
CA ARG A 91 -7.46 12.23 2.81
C ARG A 91 -6.20 12.03 1.98
N PHE A 92 -5.08 12.49 2.54
CA PHE A 92 -3.73 12.27 2.01
C PHE A 92 -3.61 12.45 0.50
N ALA A 93 -3.24 11.40 -0.25
CA ALA A 93 -3.05 11.49 -1.69
C ALA A 93 -4.39 11.67 -2.46
N SER A 94 -5.53 11.38 -1.83
CA SER A 94 -6.88 11.57 -2.34
C SER A 94 -7.52 12.92 -1.94
N VAL A 95 -6.75 13.88 -1.41
CA VAL A 95 -7.29 15.18 -0.95
C VAL A 95 -7.98 15.98 -2.06
N SER A 96 -7.54 15.83 -3.32
CA SER A 96 -8.11 16.51 -4.49
C SER A 96 -9.51 16.00 -4.87
N ALA A 97 -9.92 14.84 -4.34
CA ALA A 97 -11.24 14.27 -4.52
C ALA A 97 -12.29 14.89 -3.60
N CYS A 98 -11.96 15.87 -2.76
CA CYS A 98 -12.97 16.54 -1.96
C CYS A 98 -14.11 17.14 -2.80
N ALA A 99 -15.33 16.70 -2.50
CA ALA A 99 -16.57 17.14 -3.13
C ALA A 99 -17.68 17.25 -2.07
N LEU A 100 -18.64 18.14 -2.29
CA LEU A 100 -19.81 18.26 -1.41
C LEU A 100 -20.79 17.11 -1.72
N GLY A 101 -21.28 16.44 -0.69
CA GLY A 101 -22.31 15.39 -0.82
C GLY A 101 -21.78 14.02 -1.26
N SER A 102 -20.47 13.80 -1.31
CA SER A 102 -19.88 12.47 -1.54
C SER A 102 -20.06 11.57 -0.32
N ASP A 103 -20.48 10.32 -0.52
CA ASP A 103 -20.53 9.26 0.50
C ASP A 103 -19.37 8.28 0.27
N ASP A 104 -18.65 7.93 1.34
CA ASP A 104 -17.57 6.94 1.30
C ASP A 104 -18.09 5.56 0.83
N GLY A 105 -19.40 5.29 0.98
CA GLY A 105 -20.03 4.07 0.48
C GLY A 105 -20.04 3.95 -1.05
N GLU A 106 -20.26 5.04 -1.78
CA GLU A 106 -20.23 5.07 -3.25
C GLU A 106 -18.80 4.90 -3.76
N ASP A 107 -17.84 5.56 -3.12
CA ASP A 107 -16.41 5.41 -3.45
C ASP A 107 -15.95 3.95 -3.29
N GLY A 108 -16.40 3.27 -2.23
CA GLY A 108 -16.11 1.85 -2.03
C GLY A 108 -16.67 0.97 -3.15
N TYR A 109 -17.86 1.29 -3.66
CA TYR A 109 -18.46 0.60 -4.81
C TYR A 109 -17.63 0.81 -6.08
N ASP A 110 -17.30 2.06 -6.40
CA ASP A 110 -16.52 2.42 -7.59
C ASP A 110 -15.12 1.76 -7.58
N VAL A 111 -14.46 1.70 -6.41
CA VAL A 111 -13.17 1.01 -6.28
C VAL A 111 -13.31 -0.49 -6.57
N ILE A 112 -14.37 -1.14 -6.10
CA ILE A 112 -14.58 -2.58 -6.34
C ILE A 112 -14.89 -2.87 -7.81
N GLU A 113 -15.69 -2.04 -8.49
CA GLU A 113 -15.94 -2.19 -9.93
C GLU A 113 -14.67 -1.96 -10.78
N TRP A 114 -13.70 -1.19 -10.26
CA TRP A 114 -12.42 -0.98 -10.92
C TRP A 114 -11.45 -2.17 -10.78
N VAL A 115 -11.53 -2.95 -9.69
CA VAL A 115 -10.68 -4.11 -9.40
C VAL A 115 -11.02 -5.31 -10.27
#